data_AF-A0AAD9KMW0-F1
#
_entry.id   AF-A0AAD9KMW0-F1
#
_cell.length_a   1.000
_cell.length_b   1.000
_cell.length_c   1.000
_cell.angle_alpha   90.00
_cell.angle_beta   90.00
_cell.angle_gamma   90.00
#
_symmetry.space_group_name_H-M   'P 1'
#
loop_
_entity.id
_entity.type
_entity.pdbx_description
1 polymer ?
#
loop_
_entity_poly.entity_id
_entity_poly.type
_entity_poly.pdbx_seq_one_letter_code
_entity_poly.pdbx_strand_id
1 'polypeptide(L)'
;MGLAYIALGTTNGAPLLSDDMVNQGLVPPIVAQRLMGTQGEILMLLMIIMAVTSTGSAEVIAVTSILVYDIYQLYLKPYRLVHDANSCILCGRSRGRNANPRDKCVCISMKSCPDCAKDDELRDGCKRFLKPPFRCRTHGSFRTYNIYLRDLKNWCLLWTSASVIPLTLFLNFIKVSLGWVYLFMGILIGSAVVPIALCMFWARLTGTAMISGAIGGTAVGLTVWLSVSASRPGGLENFFENTGAEMSMLAGNVAAILTGGLLTLVVSLVTNRHFDPSMAHEVWENTRDIDNPLSPWTESYARYYICSYLPSYQAMLVKKAVTWGKTLEHCVTLFQRILEIVRT
;
A
#
# COMPACT_ATOMS: atom_id res chain seq x y z
N MET A 1 -0.45 -20.19 19.05
CA MET A 1 0.14 -21.52 18.77
C MET A 1 1.43 -21.78 19.56
N GLY A 2 2.38 -20.83 19.70
CA GLY A 2 3.62 -21.07 20.46
C GLY A 2 3.42 -21.50 21.92
N LEU A 3 2.54 -20.82 22.67
CA LEU A 3 2.22 -21.21 24.05
C LEU A 3 1.54 -22.60 24.13
N ALA A 4 0.70 -22.95 23.16
CA ALA A 4 0.03 -24.24 23.08
C ALA A 4 1.03 -25.38 22.77
N TYR A 5 2.05 -25.12 21.94
CA TYR A 5 3.14 -26.05 21.70
C TYR A 5 3.95 -26.33 22.98
N ILE A 6 4.28 -25.29 23.74
CA ILE A 6 4.98 -25.45 25.03
C ILE A 6 4.12 -26.26 26.01
N ALA A 7 2.82 -25.95 26.11
CA ALA A 7 1.90 -26.70 26.97
C ALA A 7 1.83 -28.19 26.59
N LEU A 8 1.70 -28.50 25.30
CA LEU A 8 1.69 -29.89 24.80
C LEU A 8 3.04 -30.59 25.03
N GLY A 9 4.16 -29.86 24.94
CA GLY A 9 5.49 -30.38 25.26
C GLY A 9 5.64 -30.73 26.73
N THR A 10 5.12 -29.89 27.62
CA THR A 10 5.12 -30.17 29.07
C THR A 10 4.24 -31.36 29.44
N THR A 11 3.09 -31.55 28.77
CA THR A 11 2.21 -32.70 29.03
C THR A 11 2.77 -34.02 28.48
N ASN A 12 3.52 -33.97 27.37
CA ASN A 12 4.13 -35.16 26.77
C ASN A 12 5.49 -35.53 27.40
N GLY A 13 6.05 -34.68 28.26
CA GLY A 13 7.36 -34.88 28.90
C GLY A 13 8.56 -34.75 27.95
N ALA A 14 8.33 -34.39 26.68
CA ALA A 14 9.34 -34.20 25.65
C ALA A 14 8.85 -33.20 24.59
N PRO A 15 9.77 -32.47 23.92
CA PRO A 15 9.42 -31.60 22.79
C PRO A 15 8.82 -32.42 21.64
N LEU A 16 7.71 -31.94 21.05
CA LEU A 16 7.00 -32.66 19.97
C LEU A 16 7.73 -32.64 18.62
N LEU A 17 8.67 -31.72 18.45
CA LEU A 17 9.40 -31.48 17.21
C LEU A 17 10.88 -31.30 17.54
N SER A 18 11.77 -31.67 16.62
CA SER A 18 13.18 -31.30 16.68
C SER A 18 13.35 -29.79 16.44
N ASP A 19 14.45 -29.22 16.91
CA ASP A 19 14.73 -27.78 16.75
C ASP A 19 14.72 -27.34 15.27
N ASP A 20 15.15 -28.22 14.37
CA ASP A 20 15.10 -27.99 12.93
C ASP A 20 13.66 -27.86 12.40
N MET A 21 12.76 -28.75 12.83
CA MET A 21 11.35 -28.70 12.43
C MET A 21 10.61 -27.50 13.05
N VAL A 22 11.02 -27.07 14.24
CA VAL A 22 10.53 -25.83 14.86
C VAL A 22 10.95 -24.63 14.02
N ASN A 23 12.21 -24.57 13.60
CA ASN A 23 12.75 -23.51 12.75
C ASN A 23 12.14 -23.48 11.34
N GLN A 24 11.68 -24.63 10.84
CA GLN A 24 10.91 -24.73 9.59
C GLN A 24 9.45 -24.23 9.72
N GLY A 25 9.01 -23.84 10.92
CA GLY A 25 7.68 -23.29 11.14
C GLY A 25 6.56 -24.33 11.18
N LEU A 26 6.87 -25.60 11.47
CA LEU A 26 5.89 -26.70 11.56
C LEU A 26 5.07 -26.69 12.87
N VAL A 27 5.31 -25.71 13.74
CA VAL A 27 4.65 -25.59 15.05
C VAL A 27 3.12 -25.39 14.94
N PRO A 28 2.58 -24.50 14.08
CA PRO A 28 1.12 -24.34 13.99
C PRO A 28 0.38 -25.58 13.43
N PRO A 29 0.86 -26.25 12.35
CA PRO A 29 0.24 -27.49 11.87
C PRO A 29 0.22 -28.63 12.90
N ILE A 30 1.33 -28.88 13.61
CA ILE A 30 1.38 -30.00 14.57
C ILE A 30 0.46 -29.78 15.78
N VAL A 31 0.35 -28.53 16.24
CA VAL A 31 -0.54 -28.16 17.35
C VAL A 31 -1.99 -28.32 16.92
N ALA A 32 -2.35 -27.89 15.70
CA ALA A 32 -3.70 -28.07 15.19
C ALA A 32 -4.05 -29.55 15.00
N GLN A 33 -3.12 -30.36 14.51
CA GLN A 33 -3.30 -31.81 14.38
C GLN A 33 -3.53 -32.47 15.75
N ARG A 34 -2.79 -32.06 16.79
CA ARG A 34 -2.93 -32.61 18.14
C ARG A 34 -4.21 -32.19 18.86
N LEU A 35 -4.73 -30.99 18.59
CA LEU A 35 -5.94 -30.48 19.25
C LEU A 35 -7.23 -30.85 18.51
N MET A 36 -7.22 -30.86 17.18
CA MET A 36 -8.42 -31.01 16.34
C MET A 36 -8.36 -32.22 15.40
N GLY A 37 -7.35 -33.08 15.53
CA GLY A 37 -7.16 -34.25 14.66
C GLY A 37 -6.88 -33.89 13.20
N THR A 38 -7.20 -34.79 12.29
CA THR A 38 -7.02 -34.62 10.83
C THR A 38 -7.74 -33.39 10.28
N GLN A 39 -8.85 -32.99 10.89
CA GLN A 39 -9.60 -31.79 10.51
C GLN A 39 -8.83 -30.50 10.80
N GLY A 40 -8.01 -30.48 11.86
CA GLY A 40 -7.16 -29.34 12.21
C GLY A 40 -6.05 -29.09 11.20
N GLU A 41 -5.45 -30.16 10.67
CA GLU A 41 -4.40 -30.08 9.66
C GLU A 41 -4.93 -29.50 8.34
N ILE A 42 -6.10 -29.96 7.88
CA ILE A 42 -6.77 -29.43 6.67
C ILE A 42 -7.15 -27.96 6.86
N LEU A 43 -7.69 -27.59 8.02
CA LEU A 43 -8.08 -26.22 8.31
C LEU A 43 -6.87 -25.27 8.33
N MET A 44 -5.75 -25.71 8.91
CA MET A 44 -4.49 -24.94 8.89
C MET A 44 -3.97 -24.76 7.47
N LEU A 45 -4.00 -25.81 6.64
CA LEU A 45 -3.56 -25.74 5.26
C LEU A 45 -4.43 -24.76 4.45
N LEU A 46 -5.75 -24.83 4.59
CA LEU A 46 -6.67 -23.89 3.94
C LEU A 46 -6.46 -22.44 4.41
N MET A 47 -6.27 -22.23 5.72
CA MET A 47 -6.00 -20.91 6.27
C MET A 47 -4.71 -20.32 5.67
N ILE A 48 -3.63 -21.11 5.60
CA ILE A 48 -2.35 -20.67 5.06
C ILE A 48 -2.49 -20.35 3.56
N ILE A 49 -3.14 -21.21 2.77
CA ILE A 49 -3.35 -20.96 1.33
C ILE A 49 -4.14 -19.66 1.11
N MET A 50 -5.24 -19.45 1.85
CA MET A 50 -6.02 -18.23 1.74
C MET A 50 -5.22 -17.00 2.17
N ALA A 51 -4.49 -17.09 3.29
CA ALA A 51 -3.69 -15.99 3.80
C ALA A 51 -2.57 -15.60 2.81
N VAL A 52 -1.85 -16.57 2.26
CA VAL A 52 -0.75 -16.33 1.30
C VAL A 52 -1.31 -15.81 -0.03
N THR A 53 -2.38 -16.40 -0.56
CA THR A 53 -2.98 -15.95 -1.82
C THR A 53 -3.54 -14.53 -1.70
N SER A 54 -4.17 -14.21 -0.57
CA SER A 54 -4.71 -12.87 -0.30
C SER A 54 -3.59 -11.83 -0.17
N THR A 55 -2.55 -12.12 0.61
CA THR A 55 -1.42 -11.20 0.84
C THR A 55 -0.63 -11.00 -0.46
N GLY A 56 -0.29 -12.09 -1.17
CA GLY A 56 0.43 -12.01 -2.44
C GLY A 56 -0.33 -11.22 -3.51
N SER A 57 -1.65 -11.38 -3.58
CA SER A 57 -2.47 -10.57 -4.51
C SER A 57 -2.44 -9.08 -4.15
N ALA A 58 -2.52 -8.74 -2.87
CA ALA A 58 -2.49 -7.35 -2.41
C ALA A 58 -1.13 -6.68 -2.69
N GLU A 59 -0.03 -7.38 -2.44
CA GLU A 59 1.33 -6.89 -2.68
C GLU A 59 1.60 -6.68 -4.17
N VAL A 60 1.23 -7.64 -5.03
CA VAL A 60 1.39 -7.50 -6.49
C VAL A 60 0.60 -6.30 -7.02
N ILE A 61 -0.64 -6.11 -6.55
CA ILE A 61 -1.46 -4.96 -6.95
C ILE A 61 -0.82 -3.66 -6.47
N ALA A 62 -0.29 -3.62 -5.25
CA ALA A 62 0.39 -2.46 -4.69
C ALA A 62 1.62 -2.08 -5.53
N VAL A 63 2.54 -3.03 -5.77
CA VAL A 63 3.75 -2.81 -6.60
C VAL A 63 3.38 -2.33 -7.99
N THR A 64 2.38 -2.97 -8.62
CA THR A 64 1.90 -2.57 -9.96
C THR A 64 1.36 -1.13 -9.95
N SER A 65 0.63 -0.73 -8.91
CA SER A 65 0.09 0.63 -8.80
C SER A 65 1.18 1.68 -8.66
N ILE A 66 2.25 1.40 -7.90
CA ILE A 66 3.41 2.28 -7.77
C ILE A 66 4.10 2.44 -9.13
N LEU A 67 4.36 1.34 -9.84
CA LEU A 67 5.02 1.39 -11.15
C LEU A 67 4.22 2.22 -12.17
N VAL A 68 2.90 2.12 -12.18
CA VAL A 68 2.07 2.83 -13.17
C VAL A 68 1.74 4.26 -12.76
N TYR A 69 1.26 4.48 -11.54
CA TYR A 69 0.75 5.78 -11.13
C TYR A 69 1.84 6.69 -10.55
N ASP A 70 2.85 6.13 -9.88
CA ASP A 70 3.89 6.92 -9.23
C ASP A 70 5.13 7.07 -10.13
N ILE A 71 5.47 6.05 -10.92
CA ILE A 71 6.61 6.13 -11.85
C ILE A 71 6.16 6.53 -13.25
N TYR A 72 5.31 5.72 -13.89
CA TYR A 72 5.00 5.91 -15.31
C TYR A 72 4.21 7.19 -15.58
N GLN A 73 3.13 7.43 -14.82
CA GLN A 73 2.28 8.61 -14.99
C GLN A 73 2.99 9.92 -14.62
N LEU A 74 3.95 9.92 -13.68
CA LEU A 74 4.63 11.14 -13.27
C LEU A 74 5.90 11.42 -14.09
N TYR A 75 6.71 10.41 -14.36
CA TYR A 75 8.06 10.60 -14.92
C TYR A 75 8.20 10.19 -16.39
N LEU A 76 7.54 9.11 -16.83
CA LEU A 76 7.74 8.59 -18.19
C LEU A 76 6.82 9.25 -19.22
N LYS A 77 5.53 9.38 -18.91
CA LYS A 77 4.55 9.98 -19.82
C LYS A 77 3.48 10.76 -19.06
N PRO A 78 3.82 11.93 -18.49
CA PRO A 78 2.85 12.74 -17.77
C PRO A 78 1.79 13.33 -18.70
N TYR A 79 0.54 13.23 -18.29
CA TYR A 79 -0.55 13.95 -18.93
C TYR A 79 -0.60 15.38 -18.39
N ARG A 80 -0.02 16.33 -19.14
CA ARG A 80 -0.13 17.76 -18.85
C ARG A 80 -0.20 18.55 -20.16
N LEU A 81 -1.09 19.54 -20.21
CA LEU A 81 -1.25 20.42 -21.37
C LEU A 81 -0.20 21.55 -21.40
N VAL A 82 0.22 22.02 -20.23
CA VAL A 82 1.17 23.13 -20.03
C VAL A 82 2.19 22.71 -18.98
N HIS A 83 3.47 23.10 -19.09
CA HIS A 83 4.51 22.60 -18.19
C HIS A 83 4.50 23.24 -16.78
N ASP A 84 3.71 24.30 -16.55
CA ASP A 84 3.68 25.02 -15.29
C ASP A 84 3.05 24.20 -14.14
N ALA A 85 3.70 24.18 -12.98
CA ALA A 85 3.22 23.45 -11.80
C ALA A 85 1.88 23.97 -11.27
N ASN A 86 1.62 25.27 -11.43
CA ASN A 86 0.39 25.92 -11.01
C ASN A 86 -0.68 25.94 -12.10
N SER A 87 -0.54 25.15 -13.17
CA SER A 87 -1.55 25.04 -14.23
C SER A 87 -2.48 23.85 -13.99
N CYS A 88 -3.73 23.97 -14.44
CA CYS A 88 -4.70 22.88 -14.41
C CYS A 88 -4.33 21.82 -15.45
N ILE A 89 -4.28 20.55 -15.04
CA ILE A 89 -3.94 19.42 -15.91
C ILE A 89 -4.93 19.20 -17.07
N LEU A 90 -6.16 19.73 -16.97
CA LEU A 90 -7.22 19.56 -17.97
C LEU A 90 -7.34 20.71 -18.98
N CYS A 91 -7.10 21.95 -18.56
CA CYS A 91 -7.26 23.12 -19.44
C CYS A 91 -6.02 24.00 -19.56
N GLY A 92 -4.96 23.74 -18.80
CA GLY A 92 -3.72 24.52 -18.82
C GLY A 92 -3.79 25.90 -18.16
N ARG A 93 -4.97 26.36 -17.72
CA ARG A 93 -5.14 27.65 -17.01
C ARG A 93 -4.64 27.59 -15.57
N SER A 94 -4.27 28.73 -15.00
CA SER A 94 -3.72 28.82 -13.64
C SER A 94 -4.73 28.34 -12.58
N ARG A 95 -4.24 27.54 -11.64
CA ARG A 95 -4.96 27.01 -10.48
C ARG A 95 -4.46 27.71 -9.21
N GLY A 96 -5.34 27.88 -8.22
CA GLY A 96 -5.01 28.47 -6.93
C GLY A 96 -5.73 29.80 -6.64
N ARG A 97 -5.64 30.27 -5.40
CA ARG A 97 -6.27 31.52 -4.94
C ARG A 97 -5.57 32.77 -5.48
N ASN A 98 -4.26 32.70 -5.68
CA ASN A 98 -3.42 33.81 -6.13
C ASN A 98 -3.32 33.92 -7.66
N ALA A 99 -4.05 33.08 -8.41
CA ALA A 99 -4.13 33.19 -9.86
C ALA A 99 -4.91 34.45 -10.25
N ASN A 100 -4.46 35.14 -11.30
CA ASN A 100 -5.17 36.28 -11.87
C ASN A 100 -6.63 35.87 -12.19
N PRO A 101 -7.66 36.61 -11.75
CA PRO A 101 -9.06 36.20 -11.93
C PRO A 101 -9.45 35.90 -13.38
N ARG A 102 -8.78 36.52 -14.36
CA ARG A 102 -9.00 36.28 -15.80
C ARG A 102 -8.41 34.95 -16.29
N ASP A 103 -7.31 34.50 -15.69
CA ASP A 103 -6.58 33.29 -16.10
C ASP A 103 -6.84 32.10 -15.16
N LYS A 104 -7.78 32.26 -14.23
CA LYS A 104 -8.15 31.21 -13.29
C LYS A 104 -8.91 30.08 -13.98
N CYS A 105 -8.54 28.85 -13.65
CA CYS A 105 -9.22 27.65 -14.12
C CYS A 105 -10.67 27.59 -13.61
N VAL A 106 -11.60 27.28 -14.53
CA VAL A 106 -13.05 27.09 -14.26
C VAL A 106 -13.50 25.67 -14.65
N CYS A 107 -12.57 24.71 -14.68
CA CYS A 107 -12.91 23.32 -14.98
C CYS A 107 -13.79 22.75 -13.86
N ILE A 108 -14.97 22.26 -14.24
CA ILE A 108 -15.85 21.51 -13.34
C ILE A 108 -15.36 20.06 -13.16
N SER A 109 -15.76 19.44 -12.06
CA SER A 109 -15.50 18.02 -11.83
C SER A 109 -16.20 17.17 -12.89
N MET A 110 -15.60 16.02 -13.22
CA MET A 110 -16.17 15.12 -14.23
C MET A 110 -17.55 14.58 -13.84
N LYS A 111 -17.79 14.38 -12.53
CA LYS A 111 -19.09 13.94 -11.98
C LYS A 111 -20.21 14.96 -12.22
N SER A 112 -19.86 16.24 -12.30
CA SER A 112 -20.79 17.35 -12.53
C SER A 112 -20.86 17.77 -14.00
N CYS A 113 -20.08 17.12 -14.87
CA CYS A 113 -20.04 17.42 -16.29
C CYS A 113 -21.14 16.66 -17.04
N PRO A 114 -22.11 17.36 -17.68
CA PRO A 114 -23.23 16.70 -18.38
C PRO A 114 -22.75 15.91 -19.60
N ASP A 115 -21.70 16.38 -20.29
CA ASP A 115 -21.14 15.66 -21.44
C ASP A 115 -20.46 14.35 -21.02
N CYS A 116 -19.83 14.33 -19.85
CA CYS A 116 -19.24 13.11 -19.31
C CYS A 116 -20.30 12.08 -18.91
N ALA A 117 -21.42 12.52 -18.33
CA ALA A 117 -22.54 11.64 -18.00
C ALA A 117 -23.14 11.00 -19.26
N LYS A 118 -23.32 11.78 -20.34
CA LYS A 118 -23.78 11.25 -21.64
C LYS A 118 -22.79 10.25 -22.22
N ASP A 119 -21.49 10.54 -22.18
CA ASP A 119 -20.45 9.63 -22.63
C ASP A 119 -20.45 8.31 -21.84
N ASP A 120 -20.73 8.35 -20.53
CA ASP A 120 -20.85 7.17 -19.66
C ASP A 120 -22.07 6.33 -20.03
N GLU A 121 -23.24 6.94 -20.14
CA GLU A 121 -24.47 6.26 -20.56
C GLU A 121 -24.31 5.56 -21.92
N LEU A 122 -23.70 6.24 -22.90
CA LEU A 122 -23.43 5.66 -24.22
C LEU A 122 -22.47 4.47 -24.16
N ARG A 123 -21.47 4.50 -23.27
CA ARG A 123 -20.46 3.44 -23.13
C ARG A 123 -20.92 2.28 -22.26
N ASP A 124 -21.88 2.50 -21.38
CA ASP A 124 -22.49 1.46 -20.56
C ASP A 124 -23.64 0.77 -21.29
N GLY A 125 -24.38 1.50 -22.13
CA GLY A 125 -25.38 0.94 -23.05
C GLY A 125 -24.77 0.19 -24.24
N CYS A 126 -23.50 0.41 -24.57
CA CYS A 126 -22.84 -0.25 -25.69
C CYS A 126 -22.35 -1.66 -25.30
N LYS A 127 -22.97 -2.70 -25.88
CA LYS A 127 -22.53 -4.11 -25.74
C LYS A 127 -21.36 -4.51 -26.66
N ARG A 128 -20.87 -3.61 -27.52
CA ARG A 128 -19.77 -3.91 -28.45
C ARG A 128 -18.45 -4.01 -27.68
N PHE A 129 -17.54 -4.87 -28.18
CA PHE A 129 -16.20 -5.02 -27.61
C PHE A 129 -15.41 -3.70 -27.62
N LEU A 130 -15.47 -2.97 -28.74
CA LEU A 130 -14.87 -1.64 -28.85
C LEU A 130 -15.84 -0.58 -28.34
N LYS A 131 -15.60 -0.05 -27.13
CA LYS A 131 -16.41 1.04 -26.57
C LYS A 131 -16.19 2.35 -27.35
N PRO A 132 -17.25 3.16 -27.58
CA PRO A 132 -17.15 4.40 -28.35
C PRO A 132 -16.22 5.43 -27.68
N PRO A 133 -15.47 6.25 -28.44
CA PRO A 133 -14.54 7.23 -27.88
C PRO A 133 -15.27 8.32 -27.08
N PHE A 134 -14.57 8.95 -26.14
CA PHE A 134 -15.11 10.06 -25.34
C PHE A 134 -15.28 11.32 -26.20
N ARG A 135 -16.45 11.97 -26.10
CA ARG A 135 -16.78 13.19 -26.87
C ARG A 135 -16.68 14.46 -26.04
N CYS A 136 -16.61 14.35 -24.71
CA CYS A 136 -16.44 15.52 -23.84
C CYS A 136 -15.17 16.32 -24.20
N ARG A 137 -15.33 17.63 -24.45
CA ARG A 137 -14.23 18.53 -24.85
C ARG A 137 -13.19 18.75 -23.75
N THR A 138 -13.63 18.80 -22.49
CA THR A 138 -12.77 19.15 -21.35
C THR A 138 -12.08 17.92 -20.77
N HIS A 139 -12.79 16.81 -20.62
CA HIS A 139 -12.28 15.62 -19.94
C HIS A 139 -11.91 14.47 -20.88
N GLY A 140 -12.39 14.46 -22.13
CA GLY A 140 -12.29 13.30 -23.02
C GLY A 140 -10.87 12.79 -23.24
N SER A 141 -9.93 13.69 -23.52
CA SER A 141 -8.51 13.36 -23.70
C SER A 141 -7.87 12.75 -22.44
N PHE A 142 -8.18 13.30 -21.26
CA PHE A 142 -7.68 12.77 -19.98
C PHE A 142 -8.30 11.40 -19.65
N ARG A 143 -9.57 11.19 -19.98
CA ARG A 143 -10.25 9.90 -19.79
C ARG A 143 -9.64 8.81 -20.68
N THR A 144 -9.32 9.14 -21.93
CA THR A 144 -8.60 8.22 -22.84
C THR A 144 -7.25 7.83 -22.26
N TYR A 145 -6.51 8.80 -21.72
CA TYR A 145 -5.24 8.54 -21.03
C TYR A 145 -5.40 7.64 -19.80
N ASN A 146 -6.47 7.79 -19.01
CA ASN A 146 -6.73 6.90 -17.88
C ASN A 146 -7.08 5.46 -18.29
N ILE A 147 -7.79 5.27 -19.41
CA ILE A 147 -7.99 3.92 -19.97
C ILE A 147 -6.64 3.31 -20.33
N TYR A 148 -5.80 4.08 -21.03
CA TYR A 148 -4.45 3.64 -21.39
C TYR A 148 -3.63 3.23 -20.16
N LEU A 149 -3.63 4.04 -19.09
CA LEU A 149 -2.95 3.69 -17.84
C LEU A 149 -3.50 2.43 -17.19
N ARG A 150 -4.82 2.23 -17.21
CA ARG A 150 -5.43 1.01 -16.66
C ARG A 150 -5.03 -0.23 -17.46
N ASP A 151 -4.97 -0.13 -18.78
CA ASP A 151 -4.54 -1.25 -19.63
C ASP A 151 -3.05 -1.54 -19.41
N LEU A 152 -2.21 -0.50 -19.29
CA LEU A 152 -0.80 -0.63 -18.91
C LEU A 152 -0.65 -1.30 -17.53
N LYS A 153 -1.51 -0.95 -16.55
CA LYS A 153 -1.53 -1.57 -15.23
C LYS A 153 -1.82 -3.06 -15.31
N ASN A 154 -2.78 -3.48 -16.13
CA ASN A 154 -3.08 -4.90 -16.30
C ASN A 154 -1.88 -5.67 -16.87
N TRP A 155 -1.16 -5.09 -17.84
CA TRP A 155 0.07 -5.68 -18.37
C TRP A 155 1.20 -5.71 -17.34
N CYS A 156 1.38 -4.61 -16.60
CA CYS A 156 2.38 -4.51 -15.54
C CYS A 156 2.12 -5.53 -14.41
N LEU A 157 0.86 -5.81 -14.10
CA LEU A 157 0.46 -6.85 -13.14
C LEU A 157 0.97 -8.23 -13.58
N LEU A 158 0.80 -8.58 -14.86
CA LEU A 158 1.26 -9.86 -15.41
C LEU A 158 2.79 -9.98 -15.33
N TRP A 159 3.51 -8.92 -15.73
CA TRP A 159 4.97 -8.92 -15.68
C TRP A 159 5.52 -8.96 -14.25
N THR A 160 4.90 -8.22 -13.33
CA THR A 160 5.28 -8.23 -11.92
C THR A 160 5.11 -9.63 -11.32
N SER A 161 3.96 -10.26 -11.52
CA SER A 161 3.73 -11.65 -11.10
C SER A 161 4.73 -12.64 -11.70
N ALA A 162 5.05 -12.50 -13.00
CA ALA A 162 6.03 -13.34 -13.67
C ALA A 162 7.45 -13.15 -13.11
N SER A 163 7.80 -11.94 -12.68
CA SER A 163 9.13 -11.59 -12.13
C SER A 163 9.35 -12.06 -10.69
N VAL A 164 8.28 -12.25 -9.90
CA VAL A 164 8.39 -12.71 -8.51
C VAL A 164 8.90 -14.16 -8.44
N ILE A 165 8.48 -15.03 -9.36
CA ILE A 165 8.88 -16.44 -9.39
C ILE A 165 10.41 -16.62 -9.44
N PRO A 166 11.15 -16.04 -10.42
CA PRO A 166 12.60 -16.18 -10.47
C PRO A 166 13.31 -15.53 -9.28
N LEU A 167 12.78 -14.42 -8.74
CA LEU A 167 13.32 -13.80 -7.53
C LEU A 167 13.25 -14.75 -6.33
N THR A 168 12.12 -15.41 -6.12
CA THR A 168 11.95 -16.38 -5.02
C THR A 168 12.86 -17.59 -5.19
N LEU A 169 13.02 -18.11 -6.43
CA LEU A 169 13.93 -19.21 -6.71
C LEU A 169 15.40 -18.84 -6.47
N PHE A 170 15.78 -17.60 -6.82
CA PHE A 170 17.12 -17.08 -6.57
C PHE A 170 17.43 -16.97 -5.07
N LEU A 171 16.50 -16.42 -4.29
CA LEU A 171 16.65 -16.32 -2.83
C LEU A 171 16.73 -17.72 -2.18
N ASN A 172 15.95 -18.68 -2.67
CA ASN A 172 16.01 -20.07 -2.22
C ASN A 172 17.36 -20.73 -2.56
N PHE A 173 17.94 -20.41 -3.73
CA PHE A 173 19.25 -20.92 -4.12
C PHE A 173 20.39 -20.42 -3.20
N ILE A 174 20.33 -19.16 -2.75
CA ILE A 174 21.32 -18.58 -1.84
C ILE A 174 21.12 -19.08 -0.38
N LYS A 175 20.03 -19.80 -0.10
CA LYS A 175 19.66 -20.30 1.24
C LYS A 175 19.66 -19.21 2.31
N VAL A 176 19.28 -17.99 1.93
CA VAL A 176 19.13 -16.88 2.89
C VAL A 176 17.97 -17.19 3.82
N SER A 177 18.14 -17.01 5.13
CA SER A 177 17.04 -17.21 6.07
C SER A 177 15.96 -16.14 5.86
N LEU A 178 14.68 -16.54 5.99
CA LEU A 178 13.56 -15.60 5.90
C LEU A 178 13.71 -14.45 6.91
N GLY A 179 14.17 -14.77 8.13
CA GLY A 179 14.45 -13.79 9.17
C GLY A 179 15.48 -12.74 8.75
N TRP A 180 16.53 -13.14 8.03
CA TRP A 180 17.54 -12.21 7.50
C TRP A 180 16.89 -11.21 6.54
N VAL A 181 16.08 -11.69 5.58
CA VAL A 181 15.43 -10.84 4.57
C VAL A 181 14.45 -9.85 5.22
N TYR A 182 13.60 -10.32 6.14
CA TYR A 182 12.62 -9.47 6.82
C TYR A 182 13.27 -8.36 7.66
N LEU A 183 14.34 -8.70 8.40
CA LEU A 183 15.04 -7.72 9.24
C LEU A 183 15.90 -6.76 8.41
N PHE A 184 16.50 -7.24 7.32
CA PHE A 184 17.26 -6.40 6.39
C PHE A 184 16.37 -5.38 5.67
N MET A 185 15.14 -5.76 5.29
CA MET A 185 14.17 -4.84 4.72
C MET A 185 13.98 -3.60 5.61
N GLY A 186 13.86 -3.80 6.93
CA GLY A 186 13.71 -2.70 7.88
C GLY A 186 14.88 -1.72 7.89
N ILE A 187 16.11 -2.17 7.63
CA ILE A 187 17.29 -1.30 7.54
C ILE A 187 17.19 -0.40 6.29
N LEU A 188 16.68 -0.95 5.19
CA LEU A 188 16.54 -0.21 3.93
C LEU A 188 15.39 0.79 3.95
N ILE A 189 14.21 0.38 4.45
CA ILE A 189 12.97 1.17 4.34
C ILE A 189 12.57 1.88 5.64
N GLY A 190 13.07 1.45 6.79
CA GLY A 190 12.60 1.90 8.11
C GLY A 190 12.85 3.38 8.38
N SER A 191 13.89 3.96 7.78
CA SER A 191 14.22 5.39 7.89
C SER A 191 13.09 6.33 7.42
N ALA A 192 12.23 5.86 6.51
CA ALA A 192 11.14 6.66 5.94
C ALA A 192 9.88 6.71 6.84
N VAL A 193 9.78 5.84 7.85
CA VAL A 193 8.58 5.72 8.69
C VAL A 193 8.26 7.01 9.44
N VAL A 194 9.25 7.60 10.12
CA VAL A 194 9.08 8.86 10.86
C VAL A 194 8.77 10.04 9.93
N PRO A 195 9.50 10.26 8.80
CA PRO A 195 9.14 11.28 7.81
C PRO A 195 7.69 11.17 7.31
N ILE A 196 7.23 9.96 6.97
CA ILE A 196 5.87 9.72 6.48
C ILE A 196 4.84 10.06 7.56
N ALA A 197 5.08 9.65 8.82
CA ALA A 197 4.21 9.99 9.93
C ALA A 197 4.14 11.51 10.17
N LEU A 198 5.28 12.19 10.16
CA LEU A 198 5.34 13.65 10.35
C LEU A 198 4.59 14.41 9.23
N CYS A 199 4.56 13.87 8.01
CA CYS A 199 3.84 14.49 6.89
C CYS A 199 2.33 14.62 7.17
N MET A 200 1.74 13.71 7.95
CA MET A 200 0.33 13.79 8.31
C MET A 200 0.04 14.72 9.49
N PHE A 201 1.01 14.96 10.38
CA PHE A 201 0.76 15.66 11.64
C PHE A 201 1.44 17.03 11.73
N TRP A 202 2.39 17.35 10.86
CA TRP A 202 3.25 18.53 11.03
C TRP A 202 3.34 19.41 9.79
N ALA A 203 2.61 20.53 9.83
CA ALA A 203 2.55 21.51 8.73
C ALA A 203 3.89 22.21 8.41
N ARG A 204 4.87 22.16 9.32
CA ARG A 204 6.21 22.75 9.11
C ARG A 204 7.12 21.87 8.26
N LEU A 205 6.73 20.62 8.03
CA LEU A 205 7.55 19.65 7.34
C LEU A 205 7.78 20.06 5.88
N THR A 206 9.03 19.98 5.43
CA THR A 206 9.41 20.30 4.06
C THR A 206 9.75 19.03 3.28
N GLY A 207 9.52 19.06 1.96
CA GLY A 207 9.89 17.94 1.08
C GLY A 207 11.39 17.60 1.14
N THR A 208 12.25 18.61 1.26
CA THR A 208 13.70 18.44 1.42
C THR A 208 14.06 17.67 2.69
N ALA A 209 13.38 17.96 3.80
CA ALA A 209 13.60 17.30 5.09
C ALA A 209 13.15 15.83 5.09
N MET A 210 12.07 15.52 4.38
CA MET A 210 11.62 14.14 4.22
C MET A 210 12.63 13.31 3.43
N ILE A 211 13.12 13.84 2.30
CA ILE A 211 14.09 13.15 1.45
C ILE A 211 15.42 12.96 2.18
N SER A 212 15.91 14.00 2.87
CA SER A 212 17.16 13.92 3.62
C SER A 212 17.11 12.92 4.77
N GLY A 213 15.96 12.82 5.47
CA GLY A 213 15.79 11.85 6.54
C GLY A 213 15.70 10.42 6.05
N ALA A 214 14.94 10.17 4.97
CA ALA A 214 14.85 8.83 4.39
C ALA A 214 16.23 8.34 3.89
N ILE A 215 16.91 9.14 3.05
CA ILE A 215 18.20 8.73 2.47
C ILE A 215 19.31 8.70 3.52
N GLY A 216 19.40 9.74 4.35
CA GLY A 216 20.42 9.85 5.39
C GLY A 216 20.26 8.78 6.47
N GLY A 217 19.02 8.49 6.88
CA GLY A 217 18.74 7.43 7.84
C GLY A 217 19.13 6.05 7.32
N THR A 218 18.80 5.74 6.06
CA THR A 218 19.22 4.46 5.44
C THR A 218 20.74 4.34 5.35
N ALA A 219 21.44 5.42 4.97
CA ALA A 219 22.90 5.41 4.89
C ALA A 219 23.56 5.14 6.26
N VAL A 220 23.07 5.78 7.33
CA VAL A 220 23.58 5.54 8.69
C VAL A 220 23.21 4.14 9.17
N GLY A 221 21.99 3.69 8.91
CA GLY A 221 21.53 2.33 9.23
C GLY A 221 22.40 1.25 8.62
N LEU A 222 22.71 1.36 7.31
CA LEU A 222 23.62 0.45 6.62
C LEU A 222 25.04 0.51 7.19
N THR A 223 25.53 1.70 7.51
CA THR A 223 26.87 1.88 8.09
C THR A 223 26.96 1.20 9.47
N VAL A 224 25.98 1.42 10.34
CA VAL A 224 25.93 0.81 11.68
C VAL A 224 25.77 -0.70 11.58
N TRP A 225 24.87 -1.19 10.71
CA TRP A 225 24.66 -2.62 10.48
C TRP A 225 25.96 -3.33 10.04
N LEU A 226 26.66 -2.80 9.04
CA LEU A 226 27.92 -3.37 8.57
C LEU A 226 29.02 -3.24 9.61
N SER A 227 29.10 -2.13 10.33
CA SER A 227 30.12 -1.93 11.37
C SER A 227 29.96 -2.90 12.53
N VAL A 228 28.73 -3.09 13.03
CA VAL A 228 28.44 -4.05 14.09
C VAL A 228 28.68 -5.48 13.61
N SER A 229 28.29 -5.79 12.38
CA SER A 229 28.57 -7.10 11.76
C SER A 229 30.07 -7.37 11.64
N ALA A 230 30.87 -6.36 11.28
CA ALA A 230 32.32 -6.46 11.15
C ALA A 230 33.03 -6.65 12.51
N SER A 231 32.45 -6.13 13.59
CA SER A 231 33.02 -6.24 14.94
C SER A 231 32.85 -7.63 15.58
N ARG A 232 32.06 -8.51 14.95
CA ARG A 232 31.82 -9.86 15.44
C ARG A 232 32.98 -10.81 15.12
N PRO A 233 33.14 -11.91 15.87
CA PRO A 233 34.13 -12.94 15.54
C PRO A 233 33.95 -13.44 14.09
N GLY A 234 35.03 -13.53 13.34
CA GLY A 234 34.98 -13.89 11.91
C GLY A 234 34.60 -12.74 10.96
N GLY A 235 34.35 -11.53 11.48
CA GLY A 235 34.18 -10.30 10.69
C GLY A 235 33.19 -10.43 9.53
N LEU A 236 33.52 -9.85 8.37
CA LEU A 236 32.72 -9.97 7.15
C LEU A 236 33.01 -11.24 6.34
N GLU A 237 33.95 -12.09 6.76
CA GLU A 237 34.23 -13.36 6.07
C GLU A 237 33.03 -14.30 6.18
N ASN A 238 32.40 -14.37 7.36
CA ASN A 238 31.12 -15.07 7.57
C ASN A 238 29.92 -14.13 7.35
N PHE A 239 29.80 -13.58 6.14
CA PHE A 239 28.86 -12.50 5.84
C PHE A 239 27.42 -12.80 6.30
N PHE A 240 26.81 -13.92 5.87
CA PHE A 240 25.41 -14.21 6.16
C PHE A 240 25.14 -14.47 7.65
N GLU A 241 26.08 -15.09 8.35
CA GLU A 241 25.94 -15.37 9.79
C GLU A 241 26.04 -14.08 10.61
N ASN A 242 27.07 -13.27 10.37
CA ASN A 242 27.32 -12.07 11.16
C ASN A 242 26.36 -10.93 10.85
N THR A 243 25.94 -10.79 9.59
CA THR A 243 24.93 -9.80 9.21
C THR A 243 23.52 -10.21 9.62
N GLY A 244 23.23 -11.51 9.63
CA GLY A 244 21.95 -12.08 10.05
C GLY A 244 21.72 -12.12 11.55
N ALA A 245 22.76 -11.87 12.33
CA ALA A 245 22.65 -11.93 13.77
C ALA A 245 21.76 -10.81 14.34
N GLU A 246 20.97 -11.17 15.35
CA GLU A 246 19.92 -10.31 15.91
C GLU A 246 20.44 -8.95 16.34
N MET A 247 21.58 -8.88 17.05
CA MET A 247 22.13 -7.60 17.50
C MET A 247 22.62 -6.72 16.35
N SER A 248 23.17 -7.32 15.28
CA SER A 248 23.59 -6.58 14.08
C SER A 248 22.38 -5.96 13.39
N MET A 249 21.34 -6.78 13.19
CA MET A 249 20.08 -6.36 12.58
C MET A 249 19.37 -5.30 13.42
N LEU A 250 19.30 -5.48 14.74
CA LEU A 250 18.67 -4.54 15.67
C LEU A 250 19.39 -3.19 15.64
N ALA A 251 20.71 -3.18 15.74
CA ALA A 251 21.50 -1.95 15.73
C ALA A 251 21.29 -1.15 14.44
N GLY A 252 21.31 -1.83 13.28
CA GLY A 252 21.04 -1.20 11.99
C GLY A 252 19.64 -0.60 11.88
N ASN A 253 18.62 -1.36 12.28
CA ASN A 253 17.22 -0.92 12.23
C ASN A 253 16.96 0.28 13.14
N VAL A 254 17.43 0.22 14.39
CA VAL A 254 17.27 1.31 15.36
C VAL A 254 18.01 2.56 14.88
N ALA A 255 19.24 2.41 14.39
CA ALA A 255 19.99 3.52 13.83
C ALA A 255 19.26 4.15 12.63
N ALA A 256 18.74 3.35 11.70
CA ALA A 256 18.03 3.84 10.53
C ALA A 256 16.80 4.70 10.89
N ILE A 257 15.96 4.21 11.81
CA ILE A 257 14.72 4.89 12.22
C ILE A 257 15.03 6.18 12.99
N LEU A 258 15.91 6.10 14.00
CA LEU A 258 16.20 7.25 14.87
C LEU A 258 16.90 8.38 14.10
N THR A 259 17.89 8.03 13.28
CA THR A 259 18.62 9.03 12.49
C THR A 259 17.78 9.60 11.37
N GLY A 260 16.92 8.80 10.72
CA GLY A 260 15.97 9.29 9.73
C GLY A 260 15.00 10.31 10.33
N GLY A 261 14.43 10.01 11.51
CA GLY A 261 13.58 10.94 12.24
C GLY A 261 14.30 12.22 12.68
N LEU A 262 15.50 12.09 13.26
CA LEU A 262 16.29 13.23 13.72
C LEU A 262 16.68 14.16 12.56
N LEU A 263 17.16 13.60 11.45
CA LEU A 263 17.52 14.37 10.26
C LEU A 263 16.32 15.12 9.70
N THR A 264 15.14 14.48 9.61
CA THR A 264 13.93 15.14 9.16
C THR A 264 13.52 16.30 10.07
N LEU A 265 13.58 16.12 11.39
CA LEU A 265 13.27 17.21 12.34
C LEU A 265 14.24 18.38 12.19
N VAL A 266 15.55 18.10 12.18
CA VAL A 266 16.59 19.14 12.10
C VAL A 266 16.51 19.90 10.78
N VAL A 267 16.44 19.19 9.64
CA VAL A 267 16.40 19.84 8.32
C VAL A 267 15.11 20.63 8.14
N SER A 268 13.97 20.15 8.67
CA SER A 268 12.70 20.89 8.62
C SER A 268 12.79 22.21 9.40
N LEU A 269 13.34 22.19 10.62
CA LEU A 269 13.51 23.38 11.45
C LEU A 269 14.51 24.38 10.85
N VAL A 270 15.58 23.89 10.20
CA VAL A 270 16.57 24.75 9.55
C VAL A 270 16.02 25.37 8.27
N THR A 271 15.27 24.61 7.47
CA THR A 271 14.73 25.10 6.20
C THR A 271 13.55 26.05 6.41
N ASN A 272 12.70 25.78 7.42
CA ASN A 272 11.45 26.51 7.66
C ASN A 272 11.48 27.24 9.01
N ARG A 273 12.46 28.14 9.19
CA ARG A 273 12.66 28.90 10.44
C ARG A 273 11.51 29.86 10.75
N HIS A 274 11.07 30.59 9.72
CA HIS A 274 9.99 31.58 9.83
C HIS A 274 8.68 30.94 9.43
N PHE A 275 7.97 30.36 10.40
CA PHE A 275 6.69 29.70 10.17
C PHE A 275 5.57 30.43 10.92
N ASP A 276 4.66 31.01 10.15
CA ASP A 276 3.48 31.73 10.66
C ASP A 276 2.24 30.81 10.66
N PRO A 277 1.28 30.95 11.60
CA PRO A 277 0.06 30.14 11.62
C PRO A 277 -0.77 30.24 10.33
N SER A 278 -0.70 31.36 9.61
CA SER A 278 -1.36 31.52 8.30
C SER A 278 -0.81 30.55 7.24
N MET A 279 0.51 30.33 7.23
CA MET A 279 1.18 29.39 6.32
C MET A 279 0.78 27.95 6.62
N ALA A 280 0.54 27.60 7.89
CA ALA A 280 0.07 26.28 8.27
C ALA A 280 -1.28 25.97 7.60
N HIS A 281 -2.21 26.93 7.65
CA HIS A 281 -3.52 26.79 7.02
C HIS A 281 -3.39 26.66 5.51
N GLU A 282 -2.47 27.39 4.87
CA GLU A 282 -2.23 27.26 3.43
C GLU A 282 -1.67 25.88 3.04
N VAL A 283 -0.73 25.35 3.81
CA VAL A 283 -0.17 24.01 3.58
C VAL A 283 -1.26 22.95 3.63
N TRP A 284 -2.10 22.98 4.67
CA TRP A 284 -3.20 22.02 4.80
C TRP A 284 -4.22 22.14 3.67
N GLU A 285 -4.51 23.35 3.21
CA GLU A 285 -5.40 23.57 2.09
C GLU A 285 -4.80 23.07 0.77
N ASN A 286 -3.50 23.27 0.54
CA ASN A 286 -2.79 22.68 -0.60
C ASN A 286 -2.85 21.15 -0.56
N THR A 287 -2.73 20.53 0.62
CA THR A 287 -2.89 19.08 0.81
C THR A 287 -4.30 18.62 0.43
N ARG A 288 -5.33 19.41 0.75
CA ARG A 288 -6.72 19.13 0.37
C ARG A 288 -6.96 19.30 -1.14
N ASP A 289 -6.21 20.19 -1.79
CA ASP A 289 -6.30 20.51 -3.21
C ASP A 289 -5.57 19.50 -4.14
N ILE A 290 -4.91 18.46 -3.59
CA ILE A 290 -4.32 17.30 -4.33
C ILE A 290 -5.41 16.45 -5.05
N ASP A 291 -6.61 16.98 -5.19
CA ASP A 291 -7.77 16.31 -5.78
C ASP A 291 -7.56 15.82 -7.21
N ASN A 292 -8.00 14.58 -7.46
CA ASN A 292 -8.19 14.02 -8.80
C ASN A 292 -9.32 14.79 -9.49
N PRO A 293 -9.11 15.41 -10.67
CA PRO A 293 -10.15 16.19 -11.34
C PRO A 293 -11.34 15.33 -11.82
N LEU A 294 -11.21 14.00 -11.82
CA LEU A 294 -12.27 13.05 -12.15
C LEU A 294 -13.23 12.81 -10.97
N SER A 295 -12.70 12.79 -9.75
CA SER A 295 -13.44 12.40 -8.55
C SER A 295 -12.86 13.10 -7.33
N PRO A 296 -13.14 14.40 -7.15
CA PRO A 296 -12.68 15.11 -5.97
C PRO A 296 -13.21 14.43 -4.71
N TRP A 297 -12.33 14.24 -3.73
CA TRP A 297 -12.66 13.53 -2.50
C TRP A 297 -13.69 14.32 -1.70
N THR A 298 -13.63 15.65 -1.74
CA THR A 298 -14.55 16.57 -1.07
C THR A 298 -16.00 16.38 -1.53
N GLU A 299 -16.25 16.31 -2.84
CA GLU A 299 -17.59 16.03 -3.40
C GLU A 299 -18.05 14.60 -3.11
N SER A 300 -17.11 13.65 -3.13
CA SER A 300 -17.40 12.23 -2.85
C SER A 300 -17.78 12.04 -1.39
N TYR A 301 -17.04 12.70 -0.48
CA TYR A 301 -17.28 12.75 0.95
C TYR A 301 -18.59 13.47 1.26
N ALA A 302 -18.82 14.65 0.68
CA ALA A 302 -20.09 15.36 0.78
C ALA A 302 -21.26 14.47 0.33
N ARG A 303 -21.15 13.79 -0.80
CA ARG A 303 -22.21 12.86 -1.25
C ARG A 303 -22.39 11.66 -0.30
N TYR A 304 -21.33 11.11 0.28
CA TYR A 304 -21.45 9.94 1.15
C TYR A 304 -21.95 10.29 2.55
N TYR A 305 -21.52 11.43 3.10
CA TYR A 305 -21.77 11.84 4.49
C TYR A 305 -22.83 12.92 4.65
N ILE A 306 -23.06 13.79 3.66
CA ILE A 306 -24.15 14.80 3.69
C ILE A 306 -25.43 14.21 3.10
N CYS A 307 -25.33 13.42 2.02
CA CYS A 307 -26.51 12.79 1.40
C CYS A 307 -27.08 11.61 2.22
N SER A 308 -26.29 11.03 3.14
CA SER A 308 -26.78 10.01 4.08
C SER A 308 -27.68 10.57 5.19
N TYR A 309 -27.73 11.90 5.35
CA TYR A 309 -28.73 12.59 6.18
C TYR A 309 -30.04 12.92 5.43
N LEU A 310 -30.12 12.68 4.11
CA LEU A 310 -31.36 12.86 3.35
C LEU A 310 -32.27 11.61 3.49
N PRO A 311 -33.56 11.76 3.85
CA PRO A 311 -34.46 10.63 4.14
C PRO A 311 -34.61 9.62 2.98
N SER A 312 -34.52 10.08 1.73
CA SER A 312 -34.66 9.25 0.54
C SER A 312 -33.47 8.31 0.30
N TYR A 313 -32.27 8.68 0.72
CA TYR A 313 -31.05 7.89 0.51
C TYR A 313 -30.85 6.80 1.59
N GLN A 314 -31.31 7.04 2.83
CA GLN A 314 -31.30 6.02 3.88
C GLN A 314 -32.11 4.78 3.51
N ALA A 315 -33.26 4.95 2.86
CA ALA A 315 -34.08 3.83 2.37
C ALA A 315 -33.36 2.98 1.31
N MET A 316 -32.50 3.57 0.48
CA MET A 316 -31.71 2.86 -0.52
C MET A 316 -30.52 2.11 0.11
N LEU A 317 -29.87 2.69 1.13
CA LEU A 317 -28.80 2.05 1.88
C LEU A 317 -29.30 0.85 2.69
N VAL A 318 -30.49 0.94 3.31
CA VAL A 318 -31.12 -0.21 3.97
C VAL A 318 -31.39 -1.33 2.97
N LYS A 319 -31.91 -1.02 1.77
CA LYS A 319 -32.10 -2.03 0.72
C LYS A 319 -30.79 -2.69 0.27
N LYS A 320 -29.70 -1.92 0.13
CA LYS A 320 -28.36 -2.46 -0.19
C LYS A 320 -27.80 -3.30 0.97
N ALA A 321 -27.90 -2.85 2.21
CA ALA A 321 -27.45 -3.62 3.37
C ALA A 321 -28.22 -4.94 3.51
N VAL A 322 -29.53 -4.95 3.25
CA VAL A 322 -30.36 -6.17 3.24
C VAL A 322 -29.97 -7.13 2.10
N THR A 323 -29.58 -6.62 0.93
CA THR A 323 -29.10 -7.47 -0.18
C THR A 323 -27.71 -8.04 0.10
N TRP A 324 -26.81 -7.26 0.71
CA TRP A 324 -25.50 -7.75 1.15
C TRP A 324 -25.62 -8.76 2.31
N GLY A 325 -26.55 -8.55 3.24
CA GLY A 325 -26.89 -9.50 4.31
C GLY A 325 -27.38 -10.85 3.76
N LYS A 326 -28.29 -10.83 2.78
CA LYS A 326 -28.73 -12.06 2.09
C LYS A 326 -27.61 -12.78 1.34
N THR A 327 -26.65 -12.03 0.79
CA THR A 327 -25.48 -12.61 0.10
C THR A 327 -24.54 -13.29 1.09
N LEU A 328 -24.32 -12.67 2.26
CA LEU A 328 -23.54 -13.26 3.35
C LEU A 328 -24.23 -14.47 3.98
N GLU A 329 -25.55 -14.44 4.18
CA GLU A 329 -26.32 -15.61 4.64
C GLU A 329 -26.23 -16.79 3.65
N HIS A 330 -26.27 -16.51 2.33
CA HIS A 330 -26.03 -17.52 1.30
C HIS A 330 -24.60 -18.09 1.36
N CYS A 331 -23.58 -17.27 1.62
CA CYS A 331 -22.21 -17.77 1.78
C CYS A 331 -22.04 -18.59 3.07
N VAL A 332 -22.65 -18.18 4.19
CA VAL A 332 -22.60 -18.91 5.46
C VAL A 332 -23.36 -20.24 5.37
N THR A 333 -24.52 -20.28 4.73
CA THR A 333 -25.28 -21.52 4.51
C THR A 333 -24.59 -22.45 3.51
N LEU A 334 -23.91 -21.91 2.48
CA LEU A 334 -23.06 -22.71 1.60
C LEU A 334 -21.88 -23.31 2.38
N PHE A 335 -21.25 -22.53 3.27
CA PHE A 335 -20.16 -23.00 4.12
C PHE A 335 -20.62 -24.05 5.14
N GLN A 336 -21.80 -23.88 5.74
CA GLN A 336 -22.40 -24.89 6.63
C GLN A 336 -22.78 -26.18 5.88
N ARG A 337 -23.29 -26.10 4.66
CA ARG A 337 -23.55 -27.29 3.83
C ARG A 337 -22.27 -28.00 3.40
N ILE A 338 -21.20 -27.26 3.11
CA ILE A 338 -19.88 -27.85 2.86
C ILE A 338 -19.36 -28.54 4.14
N LEU A 339 -19.54 -27.95 5.31
CA LEU A 339 -19.19 -28.56 6.59
C LEU A 339 -20.02 -29.82 6.92
N GLU A 340 -21.30 -29.87 6.55
CA GLU A 340 -22.13 -31.06 6.68
C GLU A 340 -21.72 -32.19 5.73
N ILE A 341 -21.35 -31.85 4.48
CA ILE A 341 -20.81 -32.81 3.50
C ILE A 341 -19.46 -33.37 3.95
N VAL A 342 -18.64 -32.58 4.66
CA VAL A 342 -17.37 -33.03 5.25
C VAL A 342 -17.58 -33.88 6.51
N ARG A 343 -18.80 -33.87 7.08
CA ARG A 343 -19.15 -34.64 8.29
C ARG A 343 -19.73 -36.02 8.00
N THR A 344 -20.15 -36.29 6.76
CA THR A 344 -20.59 -37.61 6.24
C THR A 344 -19.45 -38.35 5.59
#